data_AF-A0A6F9B9J5-F1
#
_entry.id   AF-A0A6F9B9J5-F1
#
_cell.length_a   1.000
_cell.length_b   1.000
_cell.length_c   1.000
_cell.angle_alpha   90.00
_cell.angle_beta   90.00
_cell.angle_gamma   90.00
#
_symmetry.space_group_name_H-M   'P 1'
#
loop_
_entity.id
_entity.type
_entity.pdbx_description
1 polymer ?
#
loop_
_entity_poly.entity_id
_entity_poly.type
_entity_poly.pdbx_seq_one_letter_code
_entity_poly.pdbx_strand_id
1 'polypeptide(L)'
;MNDPSVELDCPPDHDYCNSTEPATLDMSLEHNEELGSEIKLTISSKFCLERFAGSDDDIRFFTRFASHAHLMAFWKQIEPATCKIIRVTKTRSVAKTDEVPHTGNAMVLQPIDTFFLFMNYLSLGLMQKDLAHRFKIHQSTVSRIINTWDNFLYTVLGAV
;
A
#
# COMPACT_ATOMS: atom_id res chain seq x y z
N MET A 1 -32.94 19.94 -66.74
CA MET A 1 -33.09 19.00 -65.64
C MET A 1 -31.72 18.40 -65.39
N ASN A 2 -31.04 18.87 -64.35
CA ASN A 2 -29.70 18.43 -63.97
C ASN A 2 -29.81 17.34 -62.91
N ASP A 3 -29.03 16.28 -63.12
CA ASP A 3 -28.72 15.22 -62.17
C ASP A 3 -27.67 15.72 -61.18
N PRO A 4 -27.85 15.63 -59.85
CA PRO A 4 -26.77 15.83 -58.90
C PRO A 4 -26.23 14.48 -58.44
N SER A 5 -25.08 14.11 -59.00
CA SER A 5 -24.17 13.09 -58.47
C SER A 5 -23.91 13.36 -56.98
N VAL A 6 -24.27 12.40 -56.13
CA VAL A 6 -23.96 12.43 -54.70
C VAL A 6 -22.46 12.17 -54.55
N GLU A 7 -21.71 13.22 -54.23
CA GLU A 7 -20.30 13.14 -53.87
C GLU A 7 -20.14 12.28 -52.60
N LEU A 8 -19.39 11.19 -52.73
CA LEU A 8 -18.99 10.34 -51.63
C LEU A 8 -17.87 11.07 -50.87
N ASP A 9 -18.23 11.74 -49.78
CA ASP A 9 -17.29 12.39 -48.88
C ASP A 9 -16.41 11.32 -48.22
N CYS A 10 -15.19 11.13 -48.72
CA CYS A 10 -14.20 10.26 -48.09
C CYS A 10 -13.76 10.92 -46.78
N PRO A 11 -13.88 10.23 -45.62
CA PRO A 11 -13.38 10.78 -44.36
C PRO A 11 -11.88 11.08 -44.48
N PRO A 12 -11.38 12.11 -43.79
CA PRO A 12 -9.98 12.51 -43.88
C PRO A 12 -9.08 11.33 -43.55
N ASP A 13 -8.08 11.10 -44.41
CA ASP A 13 -6.99 10.16 -44.17
C ASP A 13 -6.45 10.40 -42.76
N HIS A 14 -6.85 9.54 -41.84
CA HIS A 14 -6.17 9.44 -40.57
C HIS A 14 -4.79 8.88 -40.91
N ASP A 15 -3.80 9.75 -40.88
CA ASP A 15 -2.38 9.44 -40.89
C ASP A 15 -2.06 8.55 -39.68
N TYR A 16 -2.44 7.28 -39.79
CA TYR A 16 -2.15 6.19 -38.86
C TYR A 16 -0.69 5.74 -39.00
N CYS A 17 0.18 6.57 -39.57
CA CYS A 17 1.61 6.32 -39.67
C CYS A 17 2.40 6.97 -38.52
N ASN A 18 1.81 7.07 -37.33
CA ASN A 18 2.60 6.89 -36.12
C ASN A 18 2.78 5.38 -35.94
N SER A 19 3.64 4.79 -36.78
CA SER A 19 4.34 3.58 -36.38
C SER A 19 5.08 3.97 -35.13
N THR A 20 4.52 3.68 -33.95
CA THR A 20 5.23 3.85 -32.69
C THR A 20 6.55 3.13 -32.88
N GLU A 21 7.64 3.90 -33.02
CA GLU A 21 8.92 3.34 -33.42
C GLU A 21 9.21 2.16 -32.49
N PRO A 22 9.56 0.98 -33.01
CA PRO A 22 9.80 -0.20 -32.18
C PRO A 22 10.76 0.10 -31.03
N ALA A 23 11.72 1.02 -31.24
CA ALA A 23 12.61 1.55 -30.20
C ALA A 23 11.90 2.27 -29.04
N THR A 24 10.82 3.03 -29.29
CA THR A 24 10.07 3.74 -28.22
C THR A 24 9.25 2.79 -27.36
N LEU A 25 8.72 1.72 -27.95
CA LEU A 25 8.05 0.65 -27.21
C LEU A 25 9.06 -0.20 -26.42
N ASP A 26 10.21 -0.50 -27.02
CA ASP A 26 11.32 -1.24 -26.40
C ASP A 26 11.89 -0.50 -25.19
N MET A 27 12.19 0.81 -25.34
CA MET A 27 12.61 1.68 -24.23
C MET A 27 11.56 1.76 -23.11
N SER A 28 10.26 1.75 -23.46
CA SER A 28 9.18 1.78 -22.47
C SER A 28 9.02 0.45 -21.74
N LEU A 29 9.22 -0.68 -22.41
CA LEU A 29 9.22 -2.00 -21.81
C LEU A 29 10.42 -2.16 -20.86
N GLU A 30 11.62 -1.80 -21.31
CA GLU A 30 12.85 -1.87 -20.53
C GLU A 30 12.74 -1.02 -19.25
N HIS A 31 12.21 0.20 -19.35
CA HIS A 31 11.99 1.05 -18.18
C HIS A 31 10.95 0.47 -17.20
N ASN A 32 9.86 -0.13 -17.69
CA ASN A 32 8.87 -0.78 -16.84
C ASN A 32 9.45 -2.03 -16.13
N GLU A 33 10.32 -2.78 -16.81
CA GLU A 33 11.02 -3.91 -16.23
C GLU A 33 12.03 -3.46 -15.16
N GLU A 34 12.79 -2.39 -15.41
CA GLU A 34 13.71 -1.79 -14.45
C GLU A 34 12.95 -1.30 -13.21
N LEU A 35 11.87 -0.52 -13.38
CA LEU A 35 11.03 -0.09 -12.26
C LEU A 35 10.43 -1.28 -11.50
N GLY A 36 9.96 -2.29 -12.20
CA GLY A 36 9.41 -3.51 -11.58
C GLY A 36 10.46 -4.24 -10.73
N SER A 37 11.71 -4.27 -11.19
CA SER A 37 12.83 -4.86 -10.46
C SER A 37 13.17 -4.06 -9.19
N GLU A 38 13.21 -2.72 -9.26
CA GLU A 38 13.50 -1.84 -8.13
C GLU A 38 12.41 -1.92 -7.05
N ILE A 39 11.13 -1.95 -7.46
CA ILE A 39 9.98 -2.13 -6.56
C ILE A 39 10.10 -3.47 -5.81
N LYS A 40 10.43 -4.55 -6.52
CA LYS A 40 10.59 -5.89 -5.94
C LYS A 40 11.73 -5.93 -4.91
N LEU A 41 12.87 -5.32 -5.22
CA LEU A 41 14.00 -5.21 -4.29
C LEU A 41 13.64 -4.40 -3.05
N THR A 42 12.92 -3.29 -3.23
CA THR A 42 12.46 -2.44 -2.13
C THR A 42 11.48 -3.16 -1.20
N ILE A 43 10.53 -3.93 -1.74
CA ILE A 43 9.58 -4.73 -0.96
C ILE A 43 10.31 -5.84 -0.20
N SER A 44 11.25 -6.52 -0.85
CA SER A 44 12.07 -7.58 -0.22
C SER A 44 12.87 -7.06 0.98
N SER A 45 13.37 -5.83 0.91
CA SER A 45 14.13 -5.16 1.98
C SER A 45 13.26 -4.69 3.16
N LYS A 46 11.95 -4.50 2.94
CA LYS A 46 11.00 -4.04 3.95
C LYS A 46 10.33 -5.24 4.63
N PHE A 47 10.00 -5.09 5.90
CA PHE A 47 9.13 -6.03 6.60
C PHE A 47 7.70 -5.46 6.53
N CYS A 48 7.00 -5.73 5.43
CA CYS A 48 5.64 -5.25 5.13
C CYS A 48 4.75 -6.43 4.71
N LEU A 49 3.43 -6.22 4.63
CA LEU A 49 2.50 -7.29 4.25
C LEU A 49 2.81 -7.84 2.84
N GLU A 50 3.07 -6.93 1.90
CA GLU A 50 3.26 -7.24 0.48
C GLU A 50 4.39 -8.25 0.25
N ARG A 51 5.43 -8.23 1.09
CA ARG A 51 6.54 -9.19 1.04
C ARG A 51 6.09 -10.64 1.21
N PHE A 52 5.03 -10.89 1.97
CA PHE A 52 4.54 -12.23 2.30
C PHE A 52 3.27 -12.59 1.53
N ALA A 53 2.74 -11.68 0.70
CA ALA A 53 1.46 -11.86 0.01
C ALA A 53 1.42 -13.05 -0.96
N GLY A 54 2.58 -13.55 -1.40
CA GLY A 54 2.70 -14.73 -2.27
C GLY A 54 2.71 -16.08 -1.54
N SER A 55 2.71 -16.11 -0.20
CA SER A 55 2.82 -17.32 0.60
C SER A 55 1.74 -17.35 1.68
N ASP A 56 0.71 -18.17 1.47
CA ASP A 56 -0.40 -18.28 2.43
C ASP A 56 0.07 -18.87 3.77
N ASP A 57 1.12 -19.69 3.78
CA ASP A 57 1.74 -20.21 5.00
C ASP A 57 2.40 -19.09 5.80
N ASP A 58 3.13 -18.18 5.13
CA ASP A 58 3.71 -17.01 5.80
C ASP A 58 2.62 -16.07 6.32
N ILE A 59 1.57 -15.82 5.54
CA ILE A 59 0.43 -15.01 6.00
C ILE A 59 -0.21 -15.62 7.24
N ARG A 60 -0.45 -16.93 7.24
CA ARG A 60 -1.01 -17.64 8.39
C ARG A 60 -0.07 -17.58 9.59
N PHE A 61 1.23 -17.72 9.35
CA PHE A 61 2.23 -17.61 10.39
C PHE A 61 2.24 -16.21 11.02
N PHE A 62 2.24 -15.13 10.23
CA PHE A 62 2.36 -13.77 10.76
C PHE A 62 1.04 -13.15 11.22
N THR A 63 -0.11 -13.62 10.72
CA THR A 63 -1.41 -12.96 10.95
C THR A 63 -2.51 -13.87 11.48
N ARG A 64 -2.31 -15.19 11.49
CA ARG A 64 -3.34 -16.21 11.77
C ARG A 64 -4.55 -16.24 10.86
N PHE A 65 -4.63 -15.39 9.83
CA PHE A 65 -5.59 -15.57 8.76
C PHE A 65 -5.22 -16.78 7.90
N ALA A 66 -6.22 -17.45 7.35
CA ALA A 66 -6.01 -18.69 6.61
C ALA A 66 -5.22 -18.51 5.29
N SER A 67 -5.32 -17.34 4.66
CA SER A 67 -4.61 -16.95 3.44
C SER A 67 -4.54 -15.42 3.29
N HIS A 68 -3.72 -14.93 2.35
CA HIS A 68 -3.67 -13.51 2.00
C HIS A 68 -5.05 -12.97 1.62
N ALA A 69 -5.83 -13.75 0.87
CA ALA A 69 -7.17 -13.37 0.43
C ALA A 69 -8.13 -13.14 1.61
N HIS A 70 -8.08 -13.99 2.64
CA HIS A 70 -8.92 -13.82 3.84
C HIS A 70 -8.54 -12.57 4.62
N LEU A 71 -7.23 -12.32 4.78
CA LEU A 71 -6.73 -11.09 5.41
C LEU A 71 -7.22 -9.85 4.65
N MET A 72 -7.11 -9.84 3.32
CA MET A 72 -7.56 -8.73 2.50
C MET A 72 -9.07 -8.54 2.51
N ALA A 73 -9.84 -9.63 2.56
CA ALA A 73 -11.29 -9.56 2.70
C ALA A 73 -11.71 -8.94 4.04
N PHE A 74 -10.99 -9.23 5.12
CA PHE A 74 -11.18 -8.56 6.39
C PHE A 74 -10.76 -7.09 6.32
N TRP A 75 -9.57 -6.80 5.78
CA TRP A 75 -9.07 -5.43 5.62
C TRP A 75 -10.08 -4.51 4.93
N LYS A 76 -10.66 -4.94 3.81
CA LYS A 76 -11.66 -4.16 3.06
C LYS A 76 -12.90 -3.77 3.89
N GLN A 77 -13.25 -4.55 4.91
CA GLN A 77 -14.39 -4.25 5.78
C GLN A 77 -14.07 -3.15 6.80
N ILE A 78 -12.82 -3.11 7.28
CA ILE A 78 -12.39 -2.18 8.34
C ILE A 78 -11.67 -0.94 7.80
N GLU A 79 -11.16 -0.99 6.57
CA GLU A 79 -10.45 0.09 5.90
C GLU A 79 -11.23 1.42 5.91
N PRO A 80 -12.56 1.46 5.62
CA PRO A 80 -13.33 2.71 5.69
C PRO A 80 -13.35 3.35 7.09
N ALA A 81 -13.32 2.53 8.15
CA ALA A 81 -13.31 2.99 9.53
C ALA A 81 -11.89 3.37 10.01
N THR A 82 -10.85 2.97 9.27
CA THR A 82 -9.43 3.23 9.56
C THR A 82 -9.05 4.71 9.35
N CYS A 83 -9.90 5.52 8.70
CA CYS A 83 -9.71 6.97 8.59
C CYS A 83 -9.48 7.66 9.95
N LYS A 84 -10.05 7.12 11.04
CA LYS A 84 -9.83 7.64 12.41
C LYS A 84 -8.39 7.40 12.90
N ILE A 85 -7.76 6.30 12.51
CA ILE A 85 -6.38 5.92 12.89
C ILE A 85 -5.35 6.87 12.25
N ILE A 86 -5.55 7.20 10.98
CA ILE A 86 -4.70 8.14 10.22
C ILE A 86 -4.77 9.55 10.83
N ARG A 87 -5.97 9.99 11.23
CA ARG A 87 -6.19 11.33 11.78
C ARG A 87 -5.51 11.52 13.14
N VAL A 88 -5.57 10.54 14.04
CA VAL A 88 -4.91 10.58 15.37
C VAL A 88 -3.38 10.56 15.25
N THR A 89 -2.85 9.87 14.24
CA THR A 89 -1.41 9.80 14.01
C THR A 89 -0.87 11.15 13.50
N LYS A 90 -1.59 11.80 12.58
CA LYS A 90 -1.22 13.09 11.97
C LYS A 90 -1.41 14.30 12.90
N THR A 91 -2.47 14.33 13.73
CA THR A 91 -2.67 15.45 14.67
C THR A 91 -1.66 15.43 15.81
N ARG A 92 -1.23 14.25 16.25
CA ARG A 92 -0.28 14.11 17.37
C ARG A 92 1.19 14.23 16.97
N SER A 93 1.52 14.07 15.68
CA SER A 93 2.84 14.44 15.14
C SER A 93 3.00 15.96 15.07
N VAL A 94 1.94 16.68 14.65
CA VAL A 94 1.95 18.16 14.62
C VAL A 94 2.03 18.76 16.03
N ALA A 95 1.38 18.15 17.03
CA ALA A 95 1.44 18.61 18.42
C ALA A 95 2.79 18.36 19.13
N LYS A 96 3.78 17.75 18.47
CA LYS A 96 5.07 17.35 19.09
C LYS A 96 6.31 18.02 18.52
N THR A 97 6.16 18.94 17.57
CA THR A 97 7.30 19.64 16.94
C THR A 97 6.96 21.11 16.73
N ASP A 98 7.18 21.91 17.77
CA ASP A 98 7.95 23.14 17.55
C ASP A 98 9.42 22.72 17.41
N GLU A 99 10.21 23.50 16.67
CA GLU A 99 11.65 23.34 16.39
C GLU A 99 12.04 22.47 15.16
N VAL A 100 12.34 23.18 14.05
CA VAL A 100 13.19 22.86 12.88
C VAL A 100 12.74 21.78 11.88
N PRO A 101 12.61 22.11 10.57
CA PRO A 101 12.32 21.14 9.51
C PRO A 101 13.58 20.33 9.17
N HIS A 102 13.86 19.28 9.95
CA HIS A 102 14.82 18.27 9.51
C HIS A 102 14.14 17.32 8.54
N THR A 103 14.61 17.38 7.29
CA THR A 103 14.31 16.50 6.17
C THR A 103 14.32 15.03 6.60
N GLY A 104 13.13 14.49 6.79
CA GLY A 104 12.91 13.10 7.09
C GLY A 104 11.42 12.86 7.02
N ASN A 105 10.93 12.47 5.84
CA ASN A 105 9.62 11.88 5.70
C ASN A 105 9.54 10.74 6.72
N ALA A 106 8.96 11.00 7.91
CA ALA A 106 8.67 9.98 8.88
C ALA A 106 7.86 8.94 8.12
N MET A 107 8.48 7.79 7.81
CA MET A 107 7.93 6.75 6.97
C MET A 107 6.53 6.44 7.49
N VAL A 108 5.53 6.99 6.80
CA VAL A 108 4.13 6.74 7.14
C VAL A 108 3.88 5.34 6.63
N LEU A 109 4.17 4.36 7.49
CA LEU A 109 3.84 2.96 7.27
C LEU A 109 2.37 2.93 6.82
N GLN A 110 2.08 2.22 5.73
CA GLN A 110 0.72 2.19 5.21
C GLN A 110 -0.23 1.66 6.29
N PRO A 111 -1.49 2.11 6.35
CA PRO A 111 -2.43 1.64 7.36
C PRO A 111 -2.49 0.11 7.44
N ILE A 112 -2.45 -0.56 6.29
CA ILE A 112 -2.41 -2.02 6.19
C ILE A 112 -1.13 -2.65 6.78
N ASP A 113 0.02 -1.99 6.66
CA ASP A 113 1.26 -2.44 7.28
C ASP A 113 1.26 -2.22 8.79
N THR A 114 0.63 -1.15 9.27
CA THR A 114 0.45 -0.95 10.71
C THR A 114 -0.51 -2.00 11.31
N PHE A 115 -1.51 -2.41 10.54
CA PHE A 115 -2.38 -3.53 10.90
C PHE A 115 -1.62 -4.85 10.89
N PHE A 116 -0.81 -5.10 9.86
CA PHE A 116 0.05 -6.27 9.79
C PHE A 116 1.00 -6.36 10.99
N LEU A 117 1.58 -5.24 11.42
CA LEU A 117 2.39 -5.17 12.66
C LEU A 117 1.58 -5.59 13.89
N PHE A 118 0.36 -5.08 14.04
CA PHE A 118 -0.52 -5.48 15.14
C PHE A 118 -0.87 -6.97 15.08
N MET A 119 -1.13 -7.51 13.89
CA MET A 119 -1.39 -8.94 13.72
C MET A 119 -0.16 -9.78 14.07
N ASN A 120 1.06 -9.34 13.74
CA ASN A 120 2.30 -10.00 14.16
C ASN A 120 2.43 -10.03 15.69
N TYR A 121 2.06 -8.92 16.34
CA TYR A 121 2.06 -8.83 17.81
C TYR A 121 1.11 -9.87 18.43
N LEU A 122 -0.14 -9.97 17.95
CA LEU A 122 -1.11 -10.94 18.44
C LEU A 122 -0.75 -12.39 18.11
N SER A 123 -0.26 -12.61 16.89
CA SER A 123 0.02 -13.95 16.37
C SER A 123 1.27 -14.55 17.03
N LEU A 124 2.35 -13.78 17.10
CA LEU A 124 3.64 -14.30 17.54
C LEU A 124 3.97 -13.95 18.99
N GLY A 125 3.17 -13.11 19.65
CA GLY A 125 3.44 -12.66 21.02
C GLY A 125 4.75 -11.87 21.13
N LEU A 126 5.19 -11.24 20.03
CA LEU A 126 6.50 -10.59 19.97
C LEU A 126 6.57 -9.40 20.91
N MET A 127 7.76 -9.17 21.48
CA MET A 127 8.01 -7.96 22.24
C MET A 127 8.02 -6.74 21.32
N GLN A 128 7.57 -5.59 21.84
CA GLN A 128 7.55 -4.33 21.07
C GLN A 128 8.94 -3.94 20.53
N LYS A 129 10.01 -4.33 21.24
CA LYS A 129 11.40 -4.10 20.82
C LYS A 129 11.77 -4.90 19.57
N ASP A 130 11.30 -6.15 19.46
CA ASP A 130 11.58 -6.99 18.30
C ASP A 130 10.80 -6.51 17.07
N LEU A 131 9.54 -6.09 17.28
CA LEU A 131 8.74 -5.47 16.23
C LEU A 131 9.37 -4.16 15.75
N ALA A 132 9.88 -3.32 16.66
CA ALA A 132 10.58 -2.10 16.33
C ALA A 132 11.78 -2.35 15.41
N HIS A 133 12.56 -3.38 15.73
CA HIS A 133 13.70 -3.78 14.92
C HIS A 133 13.29 -4.32 13.54
N ARG A 134 12.30 -5.22 13.46
CA ARG A 134 11.82 -5.80 12.20
C ARG A 134 11.25 -4.76 11.25
N PHE A 135 10.41 -3.86 11.76
CA PHE A 135 9.76 -2.81 10.98
C PHE A 135 10.64 -1.55 10.81
N LYS A 136 11.83 -1.52 11.41
CA LYS A 136 12.75 -0.37 11.40
C LYS A 136 12.09 0.94 11.87
N ILE A 137 11.24 0.84 12.90
CA ILE A 137 10.54 1.99 13.52
C ILE A 137 10.83 2.06 15.01
N HIS A 138 10.66 3.24 15.61
CA HIS A 138 10.86 3.39 17.05
C HIS A 138 9.86 2.56 17.87
N GLN A 139 10.32 1.99 18.98
CA GLN A 139 9.47 1.22 19.91
C GLN A 139 8.26 2.01 20.42
N SER A 140 8.42 3.31 20.64
CA SER A 140 7.32 4.21 21.02
C SER A 140 6.24 4.28 19.93
N THR A 141 6.62 4.20 18.65
CA THR A 141 5.69 4.11 17.51
C THR A 141 4.97 2.77 17.49
N VAL A 142 5.69 1.65 17.70
CA VAL A 142 5.11 0.30 17.82
C VAL A 142 4.05 0.27 18.92
N SER A 143 4.38 0.76 20.11
CA SER A 143 3.45 0.84 21.24
C SER A 143 2.18 1.62 20.88
N ARG A 144 2.32 2.76 20.20
CA ARG A 144 1.18 3.57 19.76
C ARG A 144 0.34 2.86 18.71
N ILE A 145 0.95 2.17 17.76
CA ILE A 145 0.26 1.37 16.75
C ILE A 145 -0.57 0.28 17.44
N ILE A 146 0.03 -0.48 18.35
CA ILE A 146 -0.66 -1.57 19.08
C ILE A 146 -1.87 -1.02 19.84
N ASN A 147 -1.69 0.00 20.67
CA ASN A 147 -2.78 0.61 21.42
C ASN A 147 -3.89 1.17 20.51
N THR A 148 -3.52 1.72 19.36
CA THR A 148 -4.51 2.31 18.44
C THR A 148 -5.37 1.22 17.80
N TRP A 149 -4.76 0.12 17.35
CA TRP A 149 -5.46 -1.02 16.77
C TRP A 149 -6.29 -1.78 17.80
N ASP A 150 -5.78 -1.94 19.02
CA ASP A 150 -6.50 -2.57 20.12
C ASP A 150 -7.79 -1.80 20.46
N ASN A 151 -7.71 -0.48 20.68
CA ASN A 151 -8.88 0.36 20.92
C ASN A 151 -9.86 0.39 19.74
N PHE A 152 -9.33 0.40 18.51
CA PHE A 152 -10.15 0.40 17.30
C PHE A 152 -10.93 -0.92 17.18
N LEU A 153 -10.25 -2.06 17.30
CA LEU A 153 -10.90 -3.38 17.23
C LEU A 153 -11.83 -3.62 18.39
N TYR A 154 -11.50 -3.16 19.60
CA TYR A 154 -12.44 -3.17 20.72
C TYR A 154 -13.70 -2.35 20.40
N THR A 155 -13.58 -1.20 19.75
CA THR A 155 -14.74 -0.39 19.36
C THR A 155 -15.54 -1.04 18.24
N VAL A 156 -14.88 -1.65 17.26
CA VAL A 156 -15.55 -2.26 16.10
C VAL A 156 -16.20 -3.60 16.46
N LEU A 157 -15.54 -4.42 17.28
CA LEU A 157 -15.98 -5.77 17.65
C LEU A 157 -16.74 -5.82 18.98
N GLY A 158 -16.41 -4.92 19.92
CA GLY A 158 -17.05 -4.82 21.24
C GLY A 158 -18.30 -3.94 21.24
N ALA A 159 -18.69 -3.37 20.09
CA ALA A 159 -19.99 -2.70 19.91
C ALA A 159 -21.13 -3.67 19.53
N VAL A 160 -20.92 -4.98 19.70
CA VAL A 160 -21.95 -6.03 19.54
C VAL A 160 -22.61 -6.34 20.88
#